data_AF-A0A9X8VLH6-F1
#
_entry.id   AF-A0A9X8VLH6-F1
#
_cell.length_a   1.000
_cell.length_b   1.000
_cell.length_c   1.000
_cell.angle_alpha   90.00
_cell.angle_beta   90.00
_cell.angle_gamma   90.00
#
_symmetry.space_group_name_H-M   'P 1'
#
loop_
_entity.id
_entity.type
_entity.pdbx_description
1 polymer ?
#
loop_
_entity_poly.entity_id
_entity_poly.type
_entity_poly.pdbx_seq_one_letter_code
_entity_poly.pdbx_strand_id
1 'polypeptide(L)'
;PGDGVFFSRPARGYDITTQGYLPFYRQIGGSLSYEQYLGDNVDLFGSGKKQNDPRAMQLGLNYTPVPLVTMKALHKIGAGGQSQDQVELALSYRLGVPLVKQISPEYVAQAKSLRGSRYDPIERKNVPVLEFRQRKTLQVFLATPPWSLQAGETVPLVLEIKALNGIAHVSWQGDTQALSLTPPHNANDPQGWTA
;
A
#
# COMPACT_ATOMS: atom_id res chain seq x y z
N PRO A 1 0.22 -23.16 1.03
CA PRO A 1 0.46 -21.77 0.59
C PRO A 1 -0.65 -21.35 -0.37
N GLY A 2 -1.56 -20.47 0.06
CA GLY A 2 -2.71 -20.09 -0.75
C GLY A 2 -2.29 -19.14 -1.86
N ASP A 3 -2.41 -19.58 -3.11
CA ASP A 3 -2.11 -18.82 -4.34
C ASP A 3 -3.15 -17.71 -4.58
N GLY A 4 -3.23 -16.75 -3.67
CA GLY A 4 -4.04 -15.55 -3.86
C GLY A 4 -3.36 -14.62 -4.86
N VAL A 5 -4.06 -14.28 -5.94
CA VAL A 5 -3.63 -13.20 -6.82
C VAL A 5 -3.84 -11.88 -6.08
N PHE A 6 -2.76 -11.12 -5.92
CA PHE A 6 -2.78 -9.80 -5.31
C PHE A 6 -2.93 -8.73 -6.39
N PHE A 7 -4.03 -7.98 -6.33
CA PHE A 7 -4.22 -6.80 -7.15
C PHE A 7 -3.79 -5.58 -6.36
N SER A 8 -3.07 -4.66 -6.99
CA SER A 8 -2.78 -3.33 -6.46
C SER A 8 -3.41 -2.27 -7.36
N ARG A 9 -3.90 -1.19 -6.74
CA ARG A 9 -4.29 0.02 -7.46
C ARG A 9 -3.96 1.25 -6.62
N PRO A 10 -3.82 2.44 -7.22
CA PRO A 10 -3.74 3.67 -6.46
C PRO A 10 -4.96 3.82 -5.55
N ALA A 11 -4.70 4.04 -4.26
CA ALA A 11 -5.73 4.31 -3.27
C ALA A 11 -6.32 5.70 -3.54
N ARG A 12 -7.64 5.82 -3.40
CA ARG A 12 -8.32 7.12 -3.47
C ARG A 12 -8.13 7.83 -2.14
N GLY A 13 -7.95 9.14 -2.18
CA GLY A 13 -7.74 9.93 -0.97
C GLY A 13 -7.62 11.41 -1.26
N TYR A 14 -7.41 12.17 -0.20
CA TYR A 14 -7.13 13.59 -0.24
C TYR A 14 -6.03 13.94 0.75
N ASP A 15 -5.25 14.96 0.42
CA ASP A 15 -4.26 15.58 1.29
C ASP A 15 -4.54 17.09 1.41
N ILE A 16 -4.22 17.64 2.58
CA ILE A 16 -4.26 19.06 2.86
C ILE A 16 -2.94 19.42 3.52
N THR A 17 -2.19 20.31 2.89
CA THR A 17 -0.90 20.78 3.40
C THR A 17 -0.93 22.28 3.61
N THR A 18 -0.57 22.70 4.82
CA THR A 18 -0.34 24.10 5.17
C THR A 18 1.14 24.30 5.44
N GLN A 19 1.72 25.35 4.88
CA GLN A 19 3.11 25.73 5.13
C GLN A 19 3.22 27.21 5.49
N GLY A 20 4.18 27.53 6.35
CA GLY A 20 4.44 28.88 6.81
C GLY A 20 5.92 29.10 7.11
N TYR A 21 6.34 30.36 7.04
CA TYR A 21 7.71 30.79 7.35
C TYR A 21 7.66 31.85 8.45
N LEU A 22 8.67 31.85 9.33
CA LEU A 22 8.75 32.88 10.38
C LEU A 22 8.93 34.26 9.73
N PRO A 23 8.13 35.27 10.12
CA PRO A 23 8.21 36.60 9.51
C PRO A 23 9.60 37.26 9.67
N PHE A 24 10.22 37.06 10.83
CA PHE A 24 11.52 37.63 11.22
C PHE A 24 12.72 36.75 10.80
N TYR A 25 12.49 35.49 10.44
CA TYR A 25 13.56 34.57 10.04
C TYR A 25 13.07 33.57 8.99
N ARG A 26 13.02 34.04 7.72
CA ARG A 26 12.44 33.33 6.58
C ARG A 26 13.21 32.06 6.16
N GLN A 27 14.40 31.85 6.72
CA GLN A 27 15.18 30.64 6.57
C GLN A 27 14.52 29.45 7.29
N ILE A 28 13.68 29.69 8.30
CA ILE A 28 12.97 28.65 9.03
C ILE A 28 11.49 28.71 8.70
N GLY A 29 10.92 27.54 8.41
CA GLY A 29 9.50 27.38 8.22
C GLY A 29 8.99 26.04 8.74
N GLY A 30 7.68 25.97 8.88
CA GLY A 30 6.94 24.80 9.31
C GLY A 30 5.96 24.36 8.25
N SER A 31 5.63 23.08 8.28
CA SER A 31 4.55 22.51 7.48
C SER A 31 3.73 21.54 8.33
N LEU A 32 2.43 21.53 8.07
CA LEU A 32 1.48 20.59 8.64
C LEU A 32 0.69 19.99 7.49
N SER A 33 0.74 18.67 7.35
CA SER A 33 -0.03 17.94 6.35
C SER A 33 -0.95 16.94 7.02
N TYR A 34 -2.15 16.81 6.49
CA TYR A 34 -3.11 15.77 6.84
C TYR A 34 -3.48 15.00 5.58
N GLU A 35 -3.46 13.67 5.65
CA GLU A 35 -3.87 12.81 4.55
C GLU A 35 -4.81 11.70 5.02
N GLN A 36 -5.82 11.42 4.21
CA GLN A 36 -6.81 10.37 4.43
C GLN A 36 -7.01 9.62 3.11
N TYR A 37 -6.93 8.29 3.19
CA TYR A 37 -7.21 7.41 2.05
C TYR A 37 -8.40 6.51 2.36
N LEU A 38 -9.04 6.01 1.30
CA LEU A 38 -10.23 5.19 1.34
C LEU A 38 -9.94 3.81 0.73
N GLY A 39 -10.18 2.75 1.50
CA GLY A 39 -10.01 1.36 1.07
C GLY A 39 -9.66 0.40 2.22
N ASP A 40 -10.04 -0.86 2.06
CA ASP A 40 -9.93 -1.90 3.12
C ASP A 40 -8.48 -2.26 3.49
N ASN A 41 -7.55 -2.07 2.56
CA ASN A 41 -6.21 -2.65 2.59
C ASN A 41 -5.18 -1.68 1.98
N VAL A 42 -5.11 -0.47 2.54
CA VAL A 42 -4.23 0.60 2.06
C VAL A 42 -2.91 0.59 2.82
N ASP A 43 -1.78 0.70 2.11
CA ASP A 43 -0.46 0.84 2.72
C ASP A 43 0.00 2.31 2.68
N LEU A 44 -0.43 3.09 3.69
CA LEU A 44 -0.16 4.53 3.77
C LEU A 44 1.32 4.89 4.04
N PHE A 45 2.07 3.97 4.65
CA PHE A 45 3.45 4.18 5.08
C PHE A 45 4.46 3.44 4.19
N GLY A 46 4.00 2.60 3.25
CA GLY A 46 4.89 1.77 2.43
C GLY A 46 5.62 0.70 3.25
N SER A 47 5.10 0.35 4.43
CA SER A 47 5.73 -0.57 5.39
C SER A 47 5.24 -2.01 5.26
N GLY A 48 4.32 -2.27 4.33
CA GLY A 48 3.63 -3.55 4.16
C GLY A 48 2.45 -3.76 5.11
N LYS A 49 2.29 -2.90 6.13
CA LYS A 49 1.18 -2.95 7.08
C LYS A 49 -0.04 -2.22 6.51
N LYS A 50 -0.96 -3.00 5.95
CA LYS A 50 -2.23 -2.55 5.37
C LYS A 50 -3.23 -2.16 6.47
N GLN A 51 -3.94 -1.07 6.25
CA GLN A 51 -4.94 -0.53 7.16
C GLN A 51 -6.23 -0.20 6.40
N ASN A 52 -7.36 -0.26 7.10
CA ASN A 52 -8.65 0.17 6.57
C ASN A 52 -8.80 1.69 6.75
N ASP A 53 -9.15 2.39 5.68
CA ASP A 53 -9.34 3.85 5.61
C ASP A 53 -8.29 4.63 6.43
N PRO A 54 -6.99 4.47 6.15
CA PRO A 54 -5.94 5.01 6.99
C PRO A 54 -5.84 6.53 6.86
N ARG A 55 -5.45 7.14 7.98
CA ARG A 55 -5.16 8.56 8.11
C ARG A 55 -3.81 8.80 8.75
N ALA A 56 -3.15 9.86 8.31
CA ALA A 56 -1.91 10.32 8.89
C ALA A 56 -1.85 11.84 8.99
N MET A 57 -1.11 12.30 9.99
CA MET A 57 -0.71 13.68 10.17
C MET A 57 0.82 13.75 10.07
N GLN A 58 1.33 14.75 9.37
CA GLN A 58 2.75 14.97 9.20
C GLN A 58 3.12 16.39 9.61
N LEU A 59 4.08 16.48 10.52
CA LEU A 59 4.72 17.71 10.94
C LEU A 59 6.05 17.82 10.22
N GLY A 60 6.35 19.00 9.69
CA GLY A 60 7.62 19.25 9.01
C GLY A 60 8.26 20.54 9.47
N LEU A 61 9.57 20.49 9.70
CA LEU A 61 10.44 21.63 9.90
C LEU A 61 11.33 21.78 8.68
N ASN A 62 11.46 23.00 8.16
CA ASN A 62 12.35 23.28 7.04
C ASN A 62 13.36 24.39 7.39
N TYR A 63 14.58 24.21 6.90
CA TYR A 63 15.67 25.16 7.03
C TYR A 63 16.30 25.42 5.66
N THR A 64 16.29 26.69 5.24
CA THR A 64 16.79 27.16 3.95
C THR A 64 17.89 28.19 4.19
N PRO A 65 19.16 27.78 4.33
CA PRO A 65 20.26 28.72 4.57
C PRO A 65 20.46 29.68 3.40
N VAL A 66 20.25 29.20 2.17
CA VAL A 66 20.34 29.94 0.91
C VAL A 66 19.21 29.50 -0.03
N PRO A 67 18.73 30.32 -0.97
CA PRO A 67 17.60 29.93 -1.83
C PRO A 67 17.79 28.62 -2.61
N LEU A 68 19.04 28.26 -2.92
CA LEU A 68 19.38 27.04 -3.66
C LEU A 68 19.19 25.76 -2.84
N VAL A 69 19.27 25.82 -1.51
CA VAL A 69 19.33 24.62 -0.65
C VAL A 69 18.28 24.69 0.45
N THR A 70 17.45 23.64 0.55
CA THR A 70 16.51 23.47 1.67
C THR A 70 16.69 22.10 2.29
N MET A 71 16.82 22.06 3.61
CA MET A 71 16.75 20.85 4.42
C MET A 71 15.35 20.75 5.03
N LYS A 72 14.73 19.58 4.98
CA LYS A 72 13.44 19.29 5.64
C LYS A 72 13.59 18.12 6.59
N ALA A 73 13.04 18.25 7.78
CA ALA A 73 12.84 17.16 8.74
C ALA A 73 11.34 16.96 8.90
N LEU A 74 10.86 15.74 8.68
CA LEU A 74 9.45 15.39 8.61
C LEU A 74 9.18 14.26 9.61
N HIS A 75 8.14 14.42 10.42
CA HIS A 75 7.65 13.42 11.35
C HIS A 75 6.19 13.13 11.03
N LYS A 76 5.90 11.89 10.63
CA LYS A 76 4.57 11.44 10.21
C LYS A 76 4.02 10.43 11.21
N ILE A 77 2.76 10.58 11.61
CA ILE A 77 2.07 9.72 12.58
C ILE A 77 0.72 9.28 11.99
N GLY A 78 0.36 8.00 12.13
CA GLY A 78 -0.88 7.42 11.62
C GLY A 78 -1.76 6.77 12.70
N ALA A 79 -3.04 6.57 12.38
CA ALA A 79 -4.04 6.05 13.33
C ALA A 79 -3.75 4.63 13.88
N GLY A 80 -2.99 3.80 13.16
CA GLY A 80 -2.57 2.46 13.60
C GLY A 80 -1.30 2.42 14.44
N GLY A 81 -0.90 3.53 15.10
CA GLY A 81 0.31 3.61 15.91
C GLY A 81 1.62 3.56 15.11
N GLN A 82 1.54 3.74 13.79
CA GLN A 82 2.73 3.85 12.94
C GLN A 82 3.24 5.27 12.92
N SER A 83 4.56 5.40 12.95
CA SER A 83 5.28 6.64 12.74
C SER A 83 6.39 6.45 11.73
N GLN A 84 6.79 7.55 11.09
CA GLN A 84 7.89 7.59 10.14
C GLN A 84 8.59 8.93 10.23
N ASP A 85 9.92 8.89 10.37
CA ASP A 85 10.80 10.05 10.31
C ASP A 85 11.50 10.10 8.96
N GLN A 86 11.58 11.29 8.37
CA GLN A 86 12.23 11.50 7.09
C GLN A 86 13.04 12.79 7.10
N VAL A 87 14.25 12.73 6.55
CA VAL A 87 15.09 13.90 6.31
C VAL A 87 15.28 14.04 4.81
N GLU A 88 15.01 15.22 4.28
CA GLU A 88 15.13 15.53 2.86
C GLU A 88 16.10 16.69 2.64
N LEU A 89 16.92 16.57 1.60
CA LEU A 89 17.74 17.66 1.07
C LEU A 89 17.23 18.00 -0.33
N ALA A 90 16.79 19.24 -0.52
CA ALA A 90 16.26 19.74 -1.78
C ALA A 90 17.17 20.82 -2.37
N LEU A 91 17.52 20.65 -3.66
CA LEU A 91 18.26 21.63 -4.45
C LEU A 91 17.30 22.33 -5.42
N SER A 92 17.11 23.64 -5.25
CA SER A 92 16.15 24.44 -6.02
C SER A 92 16.85 25.47 -6.90
N TYR A 93 17.12 25.12 -8.15
CA TYR A 93 17.78 26.02 -9.09
C TYR A 93 16.77 26.85 -9.90
N ARG A 94 16.93 28.17 -9.89
CA ARG A 94 16.04 29.11 -10.58
C ARG A 94 16.72 29.68 -11.83
N LEU A 95 16.21 29.31 -13.01
CA LEU A 95 16.67 29.86 -14.28
C LEU A 95 16.36 31.37 -14.37
N GLY A 96 17.30 32.14 -14.90
CA GLY A 96 17.18 33.60 -15.04
C GLY A 96 17.51 34.42 -13.78
N VAL A 97 17.83 33.77 -12.65
CA VAL A 97 18.33 34.46 -11.44
C VAL A 97 19.85 34.26 -11.35
N PRO A 98 20.66 35.32 -11.18
CA PRO A 98 22.11 35.18 -10.99
C PRO A 98 22.45 34.19 -9.86
N LEU A 99 23.40 33.28 -10.11
CA LEU A 99 23.78 32.24 -9.15
C LEU A 99 24.16 32.81 -7.79
N VAL A 100 24.85 33.95 -7.77
CA VAL A 100 25.24 34.66 -6.54
C VAL A 100 24.04 34.94 -5.61
N LYS A 101 22.86 35.25 -6.17
CA LYS A 101 21.64 35.46 -5.38
C LYS A 101 21.04 34.16 -4.86
N GLN A 102 21.33 33.04 -5.52
CA GLN A 102 20.78 31.73 -5.13
C GLN A 102 21.61 31.06 -4.02
N ILE A 103 22.90 31.39 -3.93
CA ILE A 103 23.81 30.89 -2.88
C ILE A 103 23.99 31.87 -1.72
N SER A 104 23.19 32.93 -1.69
CA SER A 104 23.34 34.03 -0.75
C SER A 104 22.19 34.04 0.28
N PRO A 105 22.49 34.08 1.59
CA PRO A 105 21.48 34.03 2.64
C PRO A 105 20.50 35.21 2.65
N GLU A 106 20.93 36.41 2.23
CA GLU A 106 20.09 37.61 2.24
C GLU A 106 18.93 37.54 1.22
N TYR A 107 19.02 36.69 0.21
CA TYR A 107 17.96 36.52 -0.78
C TYR A 107 16.90 35.48 -0.39
N VAL A 108 17.07 34.76 0.72
CA VAL A 108 16.07 33.76 1.17
C VAL A 108 14.71 34.42 1.42
N ALA A 109 14.69 35.58 2.09
CA ALA A 109 13.45 36.29 2.38
C ALA A 109 12.71 36.72 1.10
N GLN A 110 13.44 37.17 0.07
CA GLN A 110 12.87 37.51 -1.22
C GLN A 110 12.36 36.25 -1.96
N ALA A 111 13.12 35.16 -1.92
CA ALA A 111 12.78 33.90 -2.57
C ALA A 111 11.51 33.25 -1.99
N LYS A 112 11.27 33.39 -0.67
CA LYS A 112 10.10 32.89 0.07
C LYS A 112 8.95 33.90 0.19
N SER A 113 9.04 35.04 -0.49
CA SER A 113 7.92 35.99 -0.62
C SER A 113 6.89 35.46 -1.62
N LEU A 114 5.65 35.96 -1.59
CA LEU A 114 4.61 35.58 -2.56
C LEU A 114 5.07 35.75 -4.02
N ARG A 115 5.76 36.86 -4.31
CA ARG A 115 6.33 37.11 -5.65
C ARG A 115 7.46 36.14 -5.97
N GLY A 116 8.26 35.78 -4.98
CA GLY A 116 9.39 34.85 -5.11
C GLY A 116 8.95 33.40 -5.30
N SER A 117 7.84 33.00 -4.67
CA SER A 117 7.31 31.63 -4.69
C SER A 117 6.41 31.31 -5.88
N ARG A 118 6.14 32.26 -6.78
CA ARG A 118 5.31 32.04 -7.98
C ARG A 118 5.81 30.94 -8.93
N TYR A 119 7.08 30.54 -8.80
CA TYR A 119 7.70 29.47 -9.58
C TYR A 119 8.07 28.26 -8.73
N ASP A 120 7.70 28.25 -7.45
CA ASP A 120 7.92 27.08 -6.61
C ASP A 120 7.03 25.94 -7.13
N PRO A 121 7.52 24.68 -7.06
CA PRO A 121 6.72 23.54 -7.47
C PRO A 121 5.45 23.43 -6.63
N ILE A 122 4.44 22.77 -7.19
CA ILE A 122 3.21 22.48 -6.47
C ILE A 122 3.54 21.53 -5.30
N GLU A 123 3.09 21.90 -4.10
CA GLU A 123 3.19 21.04 -2.93
C GLU A 123 2.18 19.91 -3.07
N ARG A 124 2.66 18.70 -3.35
CA ARG A 124 1.84 17.49 -3.50
C ARG A 124 2.66 16.25 -3.21
N LYS A 125 1.98 15.17 -2.84
CA LYS A 125 2.58 13.84 -2.85
C LYS A 125 2.67 13.32 -4.30
N ASN A 126 3.89 13.06 -4.76
CA ASN A 126 4.15 12.58 -6.13
C ASN A 126 4.08 11.06 -6.25
N VAL A 127 4.29 10.32 -5.15
CA VAL A 127 4.24 8.86 -5.13
C VAL A 127 2.83 8.41 -4.75
N PRO A 128 2.12 7.66 -5.60
CA PRO A 128 0.78 7.20 -5.30
C PRO A 128 0.81 6.19 -4.14
N VAL A 129 -0.09 6.36 -3.19
CA VAL A 129 -0.35 5.35 -2.15
C VAL A 129 -1.13 4.20 -2.78
N LEU A 130 -0.80 2.96 -2.41
CA LEU A 130 -1.42 1.77 -2.99
C LEU A 130 -2.43 1.14 -2.03
N GLU A 131 -3.53 0.67 -2.58
CA GLU A 131 -4.42 -0.29 -1.94
C GLU A 131 -4.30 -1.66 -2.59
N PHE A 132 -4.49 -2.70 -1.78
CA PHE A 132 -4.31 -4.09 -2.18
C PHE A 132 -5.60 -4.87 -2.02
N ARG A 133 -5.91 -5.75 -2.96
CA ARG A 133 -7.02 -6.70 -2.84
C ARG A 133 -6.54 -8.10 -3.15
N GLN A 134 -6.67 -8.99 -2.18
CA GLN A 134 -6.47 -10.42 -2.41
C GLN A 134 -7.78 -11.01 -2.93
N ARG A 135 -7.74 -11.65 -4.10
CA ARG A 135 -8.86 -12.50 -4.55
C ARG A 135 -8.56 -13.95 -4.19
N LYS A 136 -9.55 -14.61 -3.58
CA LYS A 136 -9.53 -16.08 -3.43
C LYS A 136 -9.72 -16.69 -4.82
N THR A 137 -8.72 -17.42 -5.30
CA THR A 137 -8.66 -18.01 -6.64
C THR A 137 -9.17 -19.44 -6.67
N LEU A 138 -9.07 -20.14 -5.54
CA LEU A 138 -9.51 -21.52 -5.37
C LEU A 138 -10.06 -21.69 -3.94
N GLN A 139 -11.25 -22.25 -3.84
CA GLN A 139 -11.84 -22.75 -2.60
C GLN A 139 -12.35 -24.15 -2.88
N VAL A 140 -12.00 -25.09 -2.02
CA VAL A 140 -12.42 -26.49 -2.10
C VAL A 140 -13.10 -26.83 -0.79
N PHE A 141 -14.34 -27.29 -0.86
CA PHE A 141 -15.07 -27.82 0.28
C PHE A 141 -15.41 -29.28 -0.03
N LEU A 142 -15.10 -30.17 0.90
CA LEU A 142 -15.63 -31.53 0.85
C LEU A 142 -16.99 -31.50 1.55
N ALA A 143 -18.05 -31.65 0.78
CA ALA A 143 -19.37 -31.88 1.34
C ALA A 143 -19.38 -33.31 1.89
N THR A 144 -19.46 -33.42 3.22
CA THR A 144 -19.72 -34.68 3.91
C THR A 144 -21.20 -34.70 4.30
N PRO A 145 -22.09 -35.28 3.47
CA PRO A 145 -23.41 -35.70 3.94
C PRO A 145 -23.28 -36.48 5.26
N PRO A 146 -24.34 -36.58 6.08
CA PRO A 146 -24.32 -37.44 7.27
C PRO A 146 -24.19 -38.91 6.83
N TRP A 147 -22.95 -39.35 6.61
CA TRP A 147 -22.64 -40.72 6.24
C TRP A 147 -22.70 -41.59 7.49
N SER A 148 -23.51 -42.65 7.46
CA SER A 148 -23.42 -43.75 8.41
C SER A 148 -22.55 -44.83 7.77
N LEU A 149 -21.23 -44.67 7.83
CA LEU A 149 -20.28 -45.53 7.14
C LEU A 149 -20.28 -46.96 7.71
N GLN A 150 -20.55 -47.95 6.87
CA GLN A 150 -20.30 -49.37 7.18
C GLN A 150 -18.96 -49.83 6.57
N ALA A 151 -18.32 -50.81 7.19
CA ALA A 151 -17.06 -51.35 6.69
C ALA A 151 -17.26 -51.99 5.30
N GLY A 152 -16.50 -51.53 4.31
CA GLY A 152 -16.59 -52.00 2.91
C GLY A 152 -17.60 -51.25 2.03
N GLU A 153 -18.25 -50.20 2.55
CA GLU A 153 -19.15 -49.34 1.79
C GLU A 153 -18.35 -48.28 1.00
N THR A 154 -18.66 -48.14 -0.29
CA THR A 154 -18.07 -47.11 -1.16
C THR A 154 -18.97 -45.89 -1.20
N VAL A 155 -18.42 -44.71 -0.88
CA VAL A 155 -19.20 -43.48 -0.77
C VAL A 155 -18.69 -42.42 -1.75
N PRO A 156 -19.58 -41.69 -2.44
CA PRO A 156 -19.17 -40.60 -3.32
C PRO A 156 -18.62 -39.42 -2.51
N LEU A 157 -17.43 -38.95 -2.91
CA LEU A 157 -16.85 -37.72 -2.42
C LEU A 157 -17.39 -36.55 -3.24
N VAL A 158 -18.25 -35.75 -2.63
CA VAL A 158 -18.81 -34.56 -3.28
C VAL A 158 -17.94 -33.36 -2.92
N LEU A 159 -17.13 -32.91 -3.87
CA LEU A 159 -16.36 -31.67 -3.74
C LEU A 159 -17.15 -30.49 -4.30
N GLU A 160 -17.36 -29.46 -3.48
CA GLU A 160 -17.77 -28.14 -3.94
C GLU A 160 -16.52 -27.30 -4.18
N ILE A 161 -16.16 -27.12 -5.47
CA ILE A 161 -15.01 -26.31 -5.88
C ILE A 161 -15.48 -24.98 -6.46
N LYS A 162 -14.98 -23.89 -5.91
CA LYS A 162 -15.11 -22.53 -6.45
C LYS A 162 -13.74 -22.06 -6.91
N ALA A 163 -13.50 -22.13 -8.21
CA ALA A 163 -12.25 -21.71 -8.83
C ALA A 163 -12.49 -20.58 -9.83
N LEU A 164 -11.59 -19.59 -9.87
CA LEU A 164 -11.63 -18.48 -10.82
C LEU A 164 -11.00 -18.86 -12.18
N ASN A 165 -10.06 -19.81 -12.16
CA ASN A 165 -9.40 -20.38 -13.33
C ASN A 165 -9.78 -21.86 -13.48
N GLY A 166 -9.58 -22.43 -14.68
CA GLY A 166 -9.78 -23.86 -14.92
C GLY A 166 -8.82 -24.73 -14.10
N ILE A 167 -9.28 -25.90 -13.66
CA ILE A 167 -8.48 -26.87 -12.92
C ILE A 167 -7.64 -27.66 -13.93
N ALA A 168 -6.31 -27.61 -13.77
CA ALA A 168 -5.37 -28.30 -14.67
C ALA A 168 -4.99 -29.70 -14.18
N HIS A 169 -4.92 -29.91 -12.86
CA HIS A 169 -4.49 -31.16 -12.25
C HIS A 169 -5.14 -31.33 -10.87
N VAL A 170 -5.49 -32.57 -10.52
CA VAL A 170 -6.05 -32.92 -9.20
C VAL A 170 -5.11 -33.92 -8.52
N SER A 171 -4.70 -33.63 -7.29
CA SER A 171 -3.89 -34.54 -6.48
C SER A 171 -4.50 -34.67 -5.08
N TRP A 172 -4.79 -35.91 -4.67
CA TRP A 172 -5.28 -36.21 -3.34
C TRP A 172 -4.11 -36.50 -2.39
N GLN A 173 -4.09 -35.86 -1.23
CA GLN A 173 -3.07 -36.06 -0.19
C GLN A 173 -3.78 -36.34 1.13
N GLY A 174 -3.53 -37.50 1.73
CA GLY A 174 -4.14 -37.96 2.98
C GLY A 174 -3.51 -39.28 3.44
N ASP A 175 -3.81 -39.70 4.67
CA ASP A 175 -3.30 -40.95 5.24
C ASP A 175 -4.04 -42.14 4.58
N THR A 176 -3.50 -42.66 3.48
CA THR A 176 -4.15 -43.63 2.58
C THR A 176 -4.24 -45.06 3.13
N GLN A 177 -3.98 -45.29 4.42
CA GLN A 177 -3.88 -46.65 4.94
C GLN A 177 -5.22 -47.35 5.21
N ALA A 178 -6.38 -46.69 5.03
CA ALA A 178 -7.68 -47.35 5.19
C ALA A 178 -8.79 -46.95 4.19
N LEU A 179 -8.53 -46.04 3.24
CA LEU A 179 -9.52 -45.60 2.25
C LEU A 179 -8.98 -45.78 0.84
N SER A 180 -9.62 -46.65 0.06
CA SER A 180 -9.25 -46.89 -1.35
C SER A 180 -9.96 -45.84 -2.20
N LEU A 181 -9.22 -44.79 -2.56
CA LEU A 181 -9.74 -43.77 -3.48
C LEU A 181 -9.84 -44.34 -4.89
N THR A 182 -11.03 -44.28 -5.48
CA THR A 182 -11.26 -44.68 -6.86
C THR A 182 -11.45 -43.44 -7.75
N PRO A 183 -10.64 -43.28 -8.81
CA PRO A 183 -10.76 -42.15 -9.72
C PRO A 183 -11.94 -42.32 -10.70
N PRO A 184 -12.55 -41.22 -11.16
CA PRO A 184 -13.47 -41.21 -12.31
C PRO A 184 -12.71 -41.45 -13.63
N HIS A 185 -13.44 -41.53 -14.74
CA HIS A 185 -12.88 -41.78 -16.09
C HIS A 185 -11.72 -40.83 -16.46
N ASN A 186 -11.74 -39.59 -15.95
CA ASN A 186 -10.62 -38.65 -16.07
C ASN A 186 -10.08 -38.33 -14.67
N ALA A 187 -8.85 -38.77 -14.35
CA ALA A 187 -8.23 -38.52 -13.05
C ALA A 187 -7.98 -37.02 -12.73
N ASN A 188 -8.07 -36.13 -13.71
CA ASN A 188 -8.01 -34.68 -13.48
C ASN A 188 -9.39 -34.05 -13.24
N ASP A 189 -10.47 -34.82 -13.37
CA ASP A 189 -11.81 -34.36 -13.03
C ASP A 189 -11.93 -34.29 -11.50
N PRO A 190 -12.25 -33.12 -10.92
CA PRO A 190 -12.51 -33.00 -9.49
C PRO A 190 -13.78 -33.71 -9.03
N GLN A 191 -14.69 -34.11 -9.92
CA GLN A 191 -15.96 -34.75 -9.58
C GLN A 191 -15.92 -36.26 -9.86
N GLY A 192 -16.74 -37.03 -9.12
CA GLY A 192 -16.91 -38.47 -9.37
C GLY A 192 -15.89 -39.38 -8.70
N TRP A 193 -15.10 -38.85 -7.76
CA TRP A 193 -14.25 -39.65 -6.88
C TRP A 193 -15.07 -40.39 -5.83
N THR A 194 -14.67 -41.61 -5.50
CA THR A 194 -15.27 -42.40 -4.42
C THR A 194 -14.20 -42.91 -3.47
N ALA A 195 -14.57 -43.14 -2.21
CA ALA A 195 -13.71 -43.66 -1.15
C ALA A 195 -14.35 -44.85 -0.43
#